data_AF-A0AAX6T6Q8-F1
#
_entry.id   AF-A0AAX6T6Q8-F1
#
_cell.length_a   1.000
_cell.length_b   1.000
_cell.length_c   1.000
_cell.angle_alpha   90.00
_cell.angle_beta   90.00
_cell.angle_gamma   90.00
#
_symmetry.space_group_name_H-M   'P 1'
#
loop_
_entity.id
_entity.type
_entity.pdbx_description
1 polymer ?
#
loop_
_entity_poly.entity_id
_entity_poly.type
_entity_poly.pdbx_seq_one_letter_code
_entity_poly.pdbx_strand_id
1 'polypeptide(L)'
;MPLQVCGYSWQQTPTAVFLSLPLRGVCARDADVFCTENYLKVNFPPFLFEAFLYAPIDDGSSKAKIGNDAIVFTLHKKEAVMWESLSVSGVDKEMMQRIREKSILQAQERAKEATEAKATARREDQKYTLNVMMKIEEEERKQIEDMKENERRKATKELEAWKEHQRKAGGQEGAQGEEKACCREKPAGERRKSEQKSLRGSWTWRPRAAAGRNSENIFSEKLEEAHVPAPREAGSIEVSFTPRAFPTALRESQAAWEEEWLHKQAQAQKVLNADDVPEFRDLKEEEKSPEWLKEKGNKLFATENYLAAVNAYSLAIRLNNKLPLLYLNRAACHLKLRNLHKAIEDSSKGYRTTKLHLGLIQPTPLYKVMLRRFGM
;
A
#
# COMPACT_ATOMS: atom_id res chain seq x y z
N MET A 1 8.75 -42.01 -21.44
CA MET A 1 9.02 -41.41 -22.77
C MET A 1 7.70 -40.89 -23.33
N PRO A 2 7.64 -39.66 -23.85
CA PRO A 2 6.40 -39.15 -24.43
C PRO A 2 6.03 -39.93 -25.69
N LEU A 3 4.74 -40.13 -25.91
CA LEU A 3 4.22 -40.85 -27.07
C LEU A 3 4.06 -39.89 -28.25
N GLN A 4 4.69 -40.21 -29.38
CA GLN A 4 4.53 -39.41 -30.60
C GLN A 4 3.14 -39.59 -31.21
N VAL A 5 2.52 -38.47 -31.59
CA VAL A 5 1.19 -38.45 -32.19
C VAL A 5 1.30 -38.56 -33.72
N CYS A 6 0.90 -39.70 -34.28
CA CYS A 6 0.95 -39.92 -35.73
C CYS A 6 -0.39 -39.65 -36.45
N GLY A 7 -1.51 -39.59 -35.72
CA GLY A 7 -2.85 -39.45 -36.29
C GLY A 7 -3.29 -37.99 -36.49
N TYR A 8 -2.47 -37.17 -37.14
CA TYR A 8 -2.82 -35.78 -37.44
C TYR A 8 -3.35 -35.65 -38.87
N SER A 9 -4.24 -34.69 -39.09
CA SER A 9 -4.71 -34.32 -40.42
C SER A 9 -4.35 -32.88 -40.69
N TRP A 10 -3.86 -32.59 -41.90
CA TRP A 10 -3.54 -31.24 -42.30
C TRP A 10 -4.09 -30.95 -43.69
N GLN A 11 -4.45 -29.70 -43.89
CA GLN A 11 -4.92 -29.15 -45.15
C GLN A 11 -4.18 -27.85 -45.40
N GLN A 12 -4.09 -27.43 -46.65
CA GLN A 12 -3.44 -26.18 -46.98
C GLN A 12 -4.20 -25.41 -48.04
N THR A 13 -4.00 -24.11 -47.96
CA THR A 13 -4.32 -23.13 -48.99
C THR A 13 -3.00 -22.48 -49.42
N PRO A 14 -2.99 -21.67 -50.49
CA PRO A 14 -1.80 -20.93 -50.90
C PRO A 14 -1.25 -20.04 -49.78
N THR A 15 -2.11 -19.51 -48.90
CA THR A 15 -1.76 -18.52 -47.88
C THR A 15 -1.72 -19.07 -46.44
N ALA A 16 -2.43 -20.16 -46.16
CA ALA A 16 -2.54 -20.71 -44.80
C ALA A 16 -2.52 -22.25 -44.77
N VAL A 17 -2.06 -22.80 -43.65
CA VAL A 17 -2.05 -24.22 -43.34
C VAL A 17 -2.98 -24.47 -42.16
N PHE A 18 -3.88 -25.43 -42.32
CA PHE A 18 -4.77 -25.90 -41.27
C PHE A 18 -4.26 -27.26 -40.77
N LEU A 19 -3.92 -27.36 -39.49
CA LEU A 19 -3.48 -28.60 -38.87
C LEU A 19 -4.45 -28.97 -37.74
N SER A 20 -4.96 -30.19 -37.77
CA SER A 20 -5.87 -30.74 -36.76
C SER A 20 -5.20 -31.90 -36.03
N LEU A 21 -5.01 -31.74 -34.73
CA LEU A 21 -4.45 -32.73 -33.81
C LEU A 21 -5.54 -33.23 -32.86
N PRO A 22 -5.94 -34.51 -32.88
CA PRO A 22 -6.93 -35.03 -31.95
C PRO A 22 -6.37 -35.13 -30.52
N LEU A 23 -7.08 -34.54 -29.55
CA LEU A 23 -6.83 -34.67 -28.12
C LEU A 23 -7.48 -35.98 -27.67
N ARG A 24 -6.66 -37.00 -27.40
CA ARG A 24 -7.12 -38.34 -26.97
C ARG A 24 -7.63 -38.34 -25.52
N GLY A 25 -8.63 -37.51 -25.21
CA GLY A 25 -9.21 -37.36 -23.87
C GLY A 25 -8.40 -36.49 -22.92
N VAL A 26 -7.44 -35.70 -23.41
CA VAL A 26 -6.67 -34.76 -22.59
C VAL A 26 -7.39 -33.41 -22.52
N CYS A 27 -7.50 -32.85 -21.32
CA CYS A 27 -8.11 -31.55 -21.09
C CYS A 27 -7.30 -30.43 -21.77
N ALA A 28 -8.00 -29.42 -22.28
CA ALA A 28 -7.40 -28.23 -22.89
C ALA A 28 -6.41 -27.48 -21.97
N ARG A 29 -6.55 -27.62 -20.64
CA ARG A 29 -5.68 -26.99 -19.64
C ARG A 29 -4.28 -27.61 -19.56
N ASP A 30 -4.18 -28.89 -19.91
CA ASP A 30 -2.93 -29.65 -19.82
C ASP A 30 -2.19 -29.68 -21.17
N ALA A 31 -2.78 -29.07 -22.20
CA ALA A 31 -2.18 -28.91 -23.51
C ALA A 31 -1.36 -27.62 -23.57
N ASP A 32 -0.07 -27.76 -23.80
CA ASP A 32 0.88 -26.67 -24.02
C ASP A 32 1.25 -26.61 -25.52
N VAL A 33 1.24 -25.40 -26.07
CA VAL A 33 1.44 -25.13 -27.49
C VAL A 33 2.57 -24.12 -27.63
N PHE A 34 3.65 -24.55 -28.28
CA PHE A 34 4.78 -23.70 -28.62
C PHE A 34 4.88 -23.60 -30.14
N CYS A 35 4.63 -22.40 -30.66
CA CYS A 35 4.69 -22.10 -32.09
C CYS A 35 5.76 -21.04 -32.33
N THR A 36 6.53 -21.22 -33.39
CA THR A 36 7.53 -20.27 -33.91
C THR A 36 7.52 -20.36 -35.43
N GLU A 37 8.36 -19.58 -36.11
CA GLU A 37 8.34 -19.49 -37.58
C GLU A 37 8.57 -20.82 -38.27
N ASN A 38 9.50 -21.64 -37.78
CA ASN A 38 9.91 -22.89 -38.42
C ASN A 38 9.65 -24.14 -37.57
N TYR A 39 9.11 -23.97 -36.36
CA TYR A 39 8.98 -25.06 -35.40
C TYR A 39 7.68 -24.97 -34.61
N LEU A 40 6.94 -26.07 -34.60
CA LEU A 40 5.71 -26.26 -33.87
C LEU A 40 5.86 -27.45 -32.92
N LYS A 41 5.62 -27.22 -31.63
CA LYS A 41 5.62 -28.25 -30.59
C LYS A 41 4.32 -28.17 -29.82
N VAL A 42 3.69 -29.31 -29.62
CA VAL A 42 2.45 -29.44 -28.87
C VAL A 42 2.62 -30.56 -27.87
N ASN A 43 2.50 -30.24 -26.59
CA ASN A 43 2.68 -31.16 -25.49
C ASN A 43 1.36 -31.32 -24.75
N PHE A 44 0.79 -32.51 -24.75
CA PHE A 44 -0.42 -32.84 -23.99
C PHE A 44 -0.22 -34.22 -23.35
N PRO A 45 0.28 -34.27 -22.11
CA PRO A 45 0.77 -35.50 -21.49
C PRO A 45 -0.25 -36.65 -21.56
N PRO A 46 0.16 -37.88 -21.94
CA PRO A 46 1.52 -38.36 -22.20
C PRO A 46 2.04 -38.13 -23.64
N PHE A 47 1.32 -37.38 -24.47
CA PHE A 47 1.60 -37.23 -25.89
C PHE A 47 2.44 -35.99 -26.21
N LEU A 48 3.32 -36.11 -27.20
CA LEU A 48 4.11 -35.02 -27.75
C LEU A 48 4.01 -35.04 -29.27
N PHE A 49 3.71 -33.88 -29.85
CA PHE A 49 3.77 -33.64 -31.28
C PHE A 49 4.85 -32.59 -31.55
N GLU A 50 5.76 -32.90 -32.46
CA GLU A 50 6.77 -31.96 -32.94
C GLU A 50 6.74 -31.97 -34.47
N ALA A 51 6.69 -30.77 -35.06
CA ALA A 51 6.73 -30.56 -36.49
C ALA A 51 7.73 -29.44 -36.83
N PHE A 52 8.65 -29.76 -37.74
CA PHE A 52 9.61 -28.81 -38.32
C PHE A 52 9.03 -28.32 -39.64
N LEU A 53 8.46 -27.13 -39.64
CA LEU A 53 7.67 -26.60 -40.76
C LEU A 53 8.54 -26.48 -42.02
N TYR A 54 7.94 -26.76 -43.19
CA TYR A 54 8.64 -26.69 -44.47
C TYR A 54 9.16 -25.28 -44.80
N ALA A 55 8.34 -24.27 -44.52
CA ALA A 55 8.64 -22.86 -44.78
C ALA A 55 8.23 -21.99 -43.58
N PRO A 56 8.82 -20.79 -43.43
CA PRO A 56 8.54 -19.91 -42.31
C PRO A 56 7.08 -19.41 -42.30
N ILE A 57 6.50 -19.45 -41.10
CA ILE A 57 5.16 -18.98 -40.77
C ILE A 57 5.23 -17.63 -40.05
N ASP A 58 4.20 -16.81 -40.22
CA ASP A 58 3.99 -15.62 -39.42
C ASP A 58 3.35 -15.96 -38.08
N ASP A 59 4.12 -15.84 -37.01
CA ASP A 59 3.72 -16.16 -35.63
C ASP A 59 2.59 -15.23 -35.12
N GLY A 60 2.61 -13.95 -35.55
CA GLY A 60 1.66 -12.95 -35.07
C GLY A 60 0.23 -13.11 -35.61
N SER A 61 0.09 -13.55 -36.86
CA SER A 61 -1.22 -13.79 -37.48
C SER A 61 -1.75 -15.21 -37.28
N SER A 62 -0.88 -16.15 -36.94
CA SER A 62 -1.23 -17.55 -36.70
C SER A 62 -2.05 -17.72 -35.43
N LYS A 63 -3.01 -18.65 -35.44
CA LYS A 63 -3.92 -18.90 -34.33
C LYS A 63 -4.03 -20.39 -34.03
N ALA A 64 -4.03 -20.74 -32.75
CA ALA A 64 -4.33 -22.09 -32.28
C ALA A 64 -5.66 -22.07 -31.51
N LYS A 65 -6.59 -22.94 -31.89
CA LYS A 65 -7.87 -23.15 -31.19
C LYS A 65 -7.87 -24.54 -30.59
N ILE A 66 -8.03 -24.61 -29.27
CA ILE A 66 -8.12 -25.86 -28.52
C ILE A 66 -9.59 -26.06 -28.16
N GLY A 67 -10.24 -27.10 -28.68
CA GLY A 67 -11.66 -27.37 -28.42
C GLY A 67 -12.21 -28.56 -29.20
N ASN A 68 -13.35 -29.11 -28.76
CA ASN A 68 -14.03 -30.26 -29.39
C ASN A 68 -13.10 -31.47 -29.57
N ASP A 69 -12.38 -31.85 -28.51
CA ASP A 69 -11.42 -32.96 -28.51
C ASP A 69 -10.33 -32.89 -29.61
N ALA A 70 -10.03 -31.68 -30.11
CA ALA A 70 -8.96 -31.44 -31.06
C ALA A 70 -8.27 -30.08 -30.86
N ILE A 71 -7.02 -29.98 -31.31
CA ILE A 71 -6.32 -28.72 -31.47
C ILE A 71 -6.29 -28.40 -32.96
N VAL A 72 -6.92 -27.30 -33.33
CA VAL A 72 -6.94 -26.79 -34.70
C VAL A 72 -6.03 -25.58 -34.80
N PHE A 73 -4.96 -25.72 -35.57
CA PHE A 73 -4.04 -24.65 -35.92
C PHE A 73 -4.46 -24.01 -37.23
N THR A 74 -4.43 -22.69 -37.28
CA THR A 74 -4.51 -21.87 -38.49
C THR A 74 -3.20 -21.11 -38.60
N LEU A 75 -2.27 -21.66 -39.37
CA LEU A 75 -0.92 -21.12 -39.52
C LEU A 75 -0.84 -20.32 -40.83
N HIS A 76 -0.40 -19.08 -40.77
CA HIS A 76 -0.29 -18.21 -41.95
C HIS A 76 1.13 -18.25 -42.53
N LYS A 77 1.26 -18.64 -43.81
CA LYS A 77 2.56 -18.72 -44.48
C LYS A 77 3.10 -17.31 -44.71
N LYS A 78 4.41 -17.08 -44.48
CA LYS A 78 5.03 -15.80 -44.88
C LYS A 78 5.09 -15.64 -46.40
N GLU A 79 5.30 -16.75 -47.10
CA GLU A 79 5.31 -16.81 -48.56
C GLU A 79 4.15 -17.67 -49.05
N ALA A 80 3.42 -17.20 -50.06
CA ALA A 80 2.25 -17.87 -50.59
C ALA A 80 2.64 -19.06 -51.50
N VAL A 81 3.23 -20.09 -50.91
CA VAL A 81 3.78 -21.27 -51.60
C VAL A 81 3.04 -22.53 -51.15
N MET A 82 2.72 -23.43 -52.09
CA MET A 82 2.14 -24.73 -51.77
C MET A 82 3.21 -25.65 -51.20
N TRP A 83 2.93 -26.29 -50.07
CA TRP A 83 3.87 -27.17 -49.38
C TRP A 83 3.71 -28.60 -49.87
N GLU A 84 4.82 -29.25 -50.23
CA GLU A 84 4.81 -30.67 -50.62
C GLU A 84 4.63 -31.59 -49.39
N SER A 85 5.15 -31.14 -48.25
CA SER A 85 5.02 -31.80 -46.95
C SER A 85 4.84 -30.78 -45.84
N LEU A 86 4.15 -31.14 -44.76
CA LEU A 86 4.03 -30.29 -43.57
C LEU A 86 5.39 -30.05 -42.92
N SER A 87 6.24 -31.09 -42.92
CA SER A 87 7.57 -31.04 -42.36
C SER A 87 8.67 -31.20 -43.40
N VAL A 88 9.82 -30.58 -43.16
CA VAL A 88 11.03 -30.80 -43.99
C VAL A 88 11.39 -32.30 -43.97
N SER A 89 11.50 -32.93 -45.15
CA SER A 89 11.89 -34.34 -45.28
C SER A 89 13.40 -34.53 -45.17
N GLY A 90 13.86 -35.58 -44.50
CA GLY A 90 15.29 -35.97 -44.49
C GLY A 90 16.19 -35.15 -43.56
N VAL A 91 15.65 -34.56 -42.50
CA VAL A 91 16.43 -33.72 -41.57
C VAL A 91 17.28 -34.59 -40.65
N ASP A 92 18.59 -34.36 -40.65
CA ASP A 92 19.51 -34.98 -39.69
C ASP A 92 19.19 -34.57 -38.25
N LYS A 93 19.48 -35.46 -37.29
CA LYS A 93 19.23 -35.22 -35.87
C LYS A 93 19.86 -33.92 -35.35
N GLU A 94 21.04 -33.55 -35.87
CA GLU A 94 21.74 -32.31 -35.53
C GLU A 94 21.01 -31.08 -36.07
N MET A 95 20.50 -31.15 -37.30
CA MET A 95 19.76 -30.03 -37.89
C MET A 95 18.43 -29.81 -37.14
N MET A 96 17.75 -30.88 -36.73
CA MET A 96 16.58 -30.78 -35.84
C MET A 96 16.93 -30.09 -34.51
N GLN A 97 18.07 -30.42 -33.90
CA GLN A 97 18.54 -29.77 -32.67
C GLN A 97 18.81 -28.28 -32.89
N ARG A 98 19.52 -27.91 -33.96
CA ARG A 98 19.79 -26.51 -34.29
C ARG A 98 18.50 -25.70 -34.51
N ILE A 99 17.51 -26.28 -35.18
CA ILE A 99 16.21 -25.61 -35.38
C ILE A 99 15.49 -25.44 -34.05
N ARG A 100 15.49 -26.44 -33.17
CA ARG A 100 14.90 -26.34 -31.82
C ARG A 100 15.57 -25.24 -31.00
N GLU A 101 16.90 -25.26 -30.91
CA GLU A 101 17.67 -24.29 -30.14
C GLU A 101 17.46 -22.86 -30.67
N LYS A 102 17.57 -22.67 -31.99
CA LYS A 102 17.31 -21.38 -32.62
C LYS A 102 15.90 -20.86 -32.33
N SER A 103 14.89 -21.74 -32.42
CA SER A 103 13.49 -21.36 -32.17
C SER A 103 13.25 -20.98 -30.71
N ILE A 104 13.87 -21.71 -29.77
CA ILE A 104 13.80 -21.39 -28.33
C ILE A 104 14.49 -20.06 -28.03
N LEU A 105 15.68 -19.83 -28.58
CA LEU A 105 16.42 -18.58 -28.40
C LEU A 105 15.64 -17.37 -28.93
N GLN A 106 15.10 -17.48 -30.14
CA GLN A 106 14.28 -16.41 -30.73
C GLN A 106 13.03 -16.11 -29.88
N ALA A 107 12.35 -17.13 -29.37
CA ALA A 107 11.21 -16.93 -28.49
C ALA A 107 11.61 -16.26 -27.16
N GLN A 108 12.77 -16.62 -26.60
CA GLN A 108 13.30 -15.99 -25.38
C GLN A 108 13.69 -14.53 -25.61
N GLU A 109 14.35 -14.21 -26.72
CA GLU A 109 14.72 -12.84 -27.08
C GLU A 109 13.49 -11.96 -27.25
N ARG A 110 12.48 -12.41 -28.02
CA ARG A 110 11.21 -11.68 -28.18
C ARG A 110 10.48 -11.47 -26.85
N ALA A 111 10.50 -12.48 -25.97
CA ALA A 111 9.90 -12.35 -24.65
C ALA A 111 10.62 -11.29 -23.80
N LYS A 112 11.96 -11.25 -23.83
CA LYS A 112 12.75 -10.22 -23.15
C LYS A 112 12.46 -8.83 -23.71
N GLU A 113 12.53 -8.66 -25.02
CA GLU A 113 12.21 -7.40 -25.71
C GLU A 113 10.80 -6.90 -25.37
N ALA A 114 9.81 -7.80 -25.34
CA ALA A 114 8.44 -7.43 -24.96
C ALA A 114 8.32 -7.01 -23.48
N THR A 115 9.08 -7.62 -22.57
CA THR A 115 9.11 -7.18 -21.15
C THR A 115 9.80 -5.84 -20.99
N GLU A 116 10.90 -5.60 -21.72
CA GLU A 116 11.62 -4.34 -21.72
C GLU A 116 10.77 -3.21 -22.31
N ALA A 117 10.11 -3.45 -23.45
CA ALA A 117 9.18 -2.50 -24.08
C ALA A 117 7.99 -2.16 -23.16
N LYS A 118 7.45 -3.14 -22.43
CA LYS A 118 6.41 -2.87 -21.42
C LYS A 118 6.95 -2.04 -20.26
N ALA A 119 8.19 -2.27 -19.84
CA ALA A 119 8.82 -1.50 -18.78
C ALA A 119 9.11 -0.05 -19.22
N THR A 120 9.57 0.17 -20.45
CA THR A 120 9.78 1.52 -21.00
C THR A 120 8.46 2.27 -21.15
N ALA A 121 7.42 1.65 -21.71
CA ALA A 121 6.09 2.26 -21.83
C ALA A 121 5.53 2.69 -20.47
N ARG A 122 5.65 1.84 -19.43
CA ARG A 122 5.25 2.20 -18.06
C ARG A 122 6.03 3.40 -17.50
N ARG A 123 7.33 3.49 -17.77
CA ARG A 123 8.16 4.63 -17.33
C ARG A 123 7.75 5.91 -18.07
N GLU A 124 7.44 5.82 -19.35
CA GLU A 124 6.95 6.95 -20.15
C GLU A 124 5.60 7.46 -19.64
N ASP A 125 4.66 6.55 -19.36
CA ASP A 125 3.35 6.90 -18.77
C ASP A 125 3.50 7.57 -17.39
N GLN A 126 4.41 7.05 -16.55
CA GLN A 126 4.72 7.66 -15.25
C GLN A 126 5.31 9.06 -15.40
N LYS A 127 6.26 9.24 -16.31
CA LYS A 127 6.88 10.54 -16.59
C LYS A 127 5.87 11.53 -17.15
N TYR A 128 5.00 11.08 -18.05
CA TYR A 128 3.91 11.89 -18.59
C TYR A 128 2.97 12.36 -17.47
N THR A 129 2.53 11.44 -16.62
CA THR A 129 1.65 11.74 -15.48
C THR A 129 2.28 12.77 -14.53
N LEU A 130 3.55 12.57 -14.17
CA LEU A 130 4.29 13.50 -13.31
C LEU A 130 4.43 14.88 -13.94
N ASN A 131 4.76 14.95 -15.23
CA ASN A 131 4.87 16.22 -15.94
C ASN A 131 3.54 16.97 -16.00
N VAL A 132 2.42 16.26 -16.18
CA VAL A 132 1.09 16.87 -16.15
C VAL A 132 0.77 17.41 -14.76
N MET A 133 1.04 16.63 -13.71
CA MET A 133 0.83 17.06 -12.32
C MET A 133 1.67 18.29 -11.97
N MET A 134 2.94 18.31 -12.38
CA MET A 134 3.85 19.44 -12.15
C MET A 134 3.37 20.71 -12.87
N LYS A 135 2.83 20.61 -14.09
CA LYS A 135 2.24 21.75 -14.80
C LYS A 135 1.03 22.32 -14.06
N ILE A 136 0.15 21.46 -13.56
CA ILE A 136 -1.02 21.88 -12.76
C ILE A 136 -0.55 22.59 -11.49
N GLU A 137 0.38 22.00 -10.74
CA GLU A 137 0.92 22.62 -9.52
C GLU A 137 1.65 23.95 -9.79
N GLU A 138 2.36 24.08 -10.91
CA GLU A 138 3.01 25.33 -11.31
C GLU A 138 1.98 26.43 -11.63
N GLU A 139 0.90 26.09 -12.32
CA GLU A 139 -0.20 27.01 -12.61
C GLU A 139 -0.89 27.47 -11.32
N GLU A 140 -1.17 26.56 -10.39
CA GLU A 140 -1.73 26.88 -9.07
C GLU A 140 -0.81 27.79 -8.25
N ARG A 141 0.50 27.50 -8.24
CA ARG A 141 1.49 28.34 -7.55
C ARG A 141 1.53 29.76 -8.11
N LYS A 142 1.53 29.90 -9.44
CA LYS A 142 1.49 31.21 -10.11
C LYS A 142 0.23 31.98 -9.74
N GLN A 143 -0.93 31.34 -9.76
CA GLN A 143 -2.19 31.98 -9.34
C GLN A 143 -2.12 32.48 -7.89
N ILE A 144 -1.55 31.71 -6.97
CA ILE A 144 -1.38 32.11 -5.57
C ILE A 144 -0.39 33.28 -5.44
N GLU A 145 0.71 33.27 -6.20
CA GLU A 145 1.69 34.34 -6.20
C GLU A 145 1.11 35.66 -6.74
N ASP A 146 0.37 35.60 -7.85
CA ASP A 146 -0.32 36.75 -8.43
C ASP A 146 -1.37 37.32 -7.46
N MET A 147 -2.11 36.45 -6.76
CA MET A 147 -3.06 36.87 -5.74
C MET A 147 -2.36 37.58 -4.57
N LYS A 148 -1.26 37.01 -4.05
CA LYS A 148 -0.45 37.63 -2.99
C LYS A 148 0.14 38.96 -3.41
N GLU A 149 0.63 39.07 -4.65
CA GLU A 149 1.18 40.32 -5.15
C GLU A 149 0.09 41.39 -5.29
N ASN A 150 -1.09 41.00 -5.80
CA ASN A 150 -2.23 41.92 -5.89
C ASN A 150 -2.69 42.42 -4.51
N GLU A 151 -2.76 41.55 -3.50
CA GLU A 151 -3.05 41.95 -2.13
C GLU A 151 -1.98 42.88 -1.56
N ARG A 152 -0.70 42.59 -1.78
CA ARG A 152 0.41 43.48 -1.39
C ARG A 152 0.28 44.84 -2.04
N ARG A 153 0.03 44.90 -3.35
CA ARG A 153 -0.16 46.15 -4.11
C ARG A 153 -1.37 46.95 -3.60
N LYS A 154 -2.46 46.29 -3.23
CA LYS A 154 -3.63 46.95 -2.61
C LYS A 154 -3.25 47.54 -1.26
N ALA A 155 -2.63 46.75 -0.39
CA ALA A 155 -2.21 47.20 0.94
C ALA A 155 -1.20 48.36 0.87
N THR A 156 -0.26 48.36 -0.09
CA THR A 156 0.68 49.48 -0.26
C THR A 156 -0.03 50.75 -0.71
N LYS A 157 -0.99 50.65 -1.63
CA LYS A 157 -1.80 51.81 -2.07
C LYS A 157 -2.66 52.34 -0.94
N GLU A 158 -3.28 51.47 -0.15
CA GLU A 158 -4.06 51.84 1.02
C GLU A 158 -3.19 52.55 2.07
N LEU A 159 -1.98 52.05 2.32
CA LEU A 159 -1.02 52.68 3.23
C LEU A 159 -0.56 54.06 2.74
N GLU A 160 -0.31 54.20 1.44
CA GLU A 160 0.03 55.48 0.82
C GLU A 160 -1.13 56.48 0.90
N ALA A 161 -2.36 56.05 0.59
CA ALA A 161 -3.56 56.87 0.73
C ALA A 161 -3.80 57.30 2.18
N TRP A 162 -3.60 56.39 3.15
CA TRP A 162 -3.68 56.72 4.58
C TRP A 162 -2.62 57.75 5.00
N LYS A 163 -1.37 57.60 4.55
CA LYS A 163 -0.30 58.59 4.79
C LYS A 163 -0.64 59.96 4.20
N GLU A 164 -1.23 60.00 3.01
CA GLU A 164 -1.65 61.25 2.37
C GLU A 164 -2.82 61.91 3.12
N HIS A 165 -3.79 61.12 3.59
CA HIS A 165 -4.88 61.61 4.43
C HIS A 165 -4.37 62.20 5.74
N GLN A 166 -3.37 61.56 6.38
CA GLN A 166 -2.70 62.08 7.58
C GLN A 166 -1.95 63.40 7.30
N ARG A 167 -1.26 63.51 6.15
CA ARG A 167 -0.61 64.76 5.74
C ARG A 167 -1.62 65.90 5.53
N LYS A 168 -2.79 65.61 4.95
CA LYS A 168 -3.86 66.60 4.75
C LYS A 168 -4.56 66.98 6.05
N ALA A 169 -4.78 66.02 6.96
CA ALA A 169 -5.34 66.27 8.29
C ALA A 169 -4.39 67.05 9.22
N GLY A 170 -3.10 66.72 9.21
CA GLY A 170 -2.06 67.45 9.94
C GLY A 170 -1.79 68.87 9.42
N GLY A 171 -2.35 69.24 8.26
CA GLY A 171 -2.37 70.62 7.76
C GLY A 171 -3.50 71.48 8.34
N GLN A 172 -4.47 70.89 9.07
CA GLN A 172 -5.56 71.61 9.73
C GLN A 172 -5.43 71.70 11.25
N GLU A 173 -4.51 70.98 11.88
CA GLU A 173 -4.22 71.04 13.33
C GLU A 173 -2.99 71.91 13.63
N GLY A 174 -2.90 73.07 12.99
CA GLY A 174 -1.88 74.09 13.21
C GLY A 174 -2.41 75.30 13.99
N ALA A 175 -3.13 75.11 15.10
CA ALA A 175 -3.36 76.16 16.10
C ALA A 175 -3.88 75.57 17.42
N GLN A 176 -2.99 75.01 18.25
CA GLN A 176 -2.89 75.26 19.70
C GLN A 176 -2.05 74.16 20.39
N GLY A 177 -0.94 74.57 21.01
CA GLY A 177 -0.41 73.92 22.22
C GLY A 177 0.90 73.14 22.08
N GLU A 178 2.02 73.86 22.02
CA GLU A 178 3.32 73.33 22.47
C GLU A 178 3.33 73.17 24.01
N GLU A 179 3.81 72.05 24.55
CA GLU A 179 5.10 72.03 25.26
C GLU A 179 5.45 70.66 25.90
N LYS A 180 6.76 70.36 25.79
CA LYS A 180 7.63 69.51 26.64
C LYS A 180 7.87 68.05 26.25
N ALA A 181 8.95 67.91 25.48
CA ALA A 181 9.85 66.76 25.45
C ALA A 181 10.76 66.69 26.70
N CYS A 182 11.17 65.48 27.08
CA CYS A 182 12.57 65.21 27.44
C CYS A 182 12.89 63.72 27.20
N CYS A 183 13.92 63.49 26.38
CA CYS A 183 14.48 62.19 26.01
C CYS A 183 15.39 61.61 27.10
N ARG A 184 15.54 60.28 27.15
CA ARG A 184 16.89 59.70 27.30
C ARG A 184 17.04 58.27 26.74
N GLU A 185 17.79 58.23 25.64
CA GLU A 185 18.88 57.30 25.23
C GLU A 185 18.69 55.76 25.29
N LYS A 186 18.93 55.12 24.12
CA LYS A 186 19.26 53.70 23.94
C LYS A 186 20.77 53.46 24.21
N PRO A 187 21.26 52.21 24.38
CA PRO A 187 21.66 51.45 23.18
C PRO A 187 21.44 49.92 23.25
N ALA A 188 21.69 49.30 22.10
CA ALA A 188 21.41 47.93 21.70
C ALA A 188 22.33 46.84 22.31
N GLY A 189 21.88 45.58 22.26
CA GLY A 189 22.72 44.40 22.51
C GLY A 189 21.97 43.08 22.28
N GLU A 190 22.43 42.30 21.32
CA GLU A 190 21.90 41.01 20.86
C GLU A 190 21.89 39.90 21.92
N ARG A 191 20.89 38.98 21.89
CA ARG A 191 21.08 37.56 21.50
C ARG A 191 19.87 36.69 21.87
N ARG A 192 19.65 35.74 20.97
CA ARG A 192 18.72 34.61 20.98
C ARG A 192 18.83 33.76 22.26
N LYS A 193 17.71 33.35 22.84
CA LYS A 193 17.21 31.95 22.90
C LYS A 193 15.99 31.83 23.83
N SER A 194 14.98 31.15 23.29
CA SER A 194 14.01 30.26 23.93
C SER A 194 13.93 30.22 25.46
N GLU A 195 12.74 30.46 26.00
CA GLU A 195 12.03 29.50 26.88
C GLU A 195 10.58 29.96 27.08
N GLN A 196 9.62 29.25 26.48
CA GLN A 196 8.22 29.33 26.86
C GLN A 196 8.02 28.45 28.09
N LYS A 197 7.75 29.08 29.24
CA LYS A 197 7.05 28.45 30.35
C LYS A 197 5.83 29.28 30.71
N SER A 198 4.69 28.63 30.54
CA SER A 198 3.39 28.97 31.09
C SER A 198 3.45 29.23 32.59
N LEU A 199 2.60 30.12 33.09
CA LEU A 199 1.48 29.80 33.99
C LEU A 199 0.74 31.08 34.42
N ARG A 200 -0.58 31.09 34.16
CA ARG A 200 -1.65 31.30 35.14
C ARG A 200 -1.55 32.50 36.12
N GLY A 201 -2.46 33.45 35.96
CA GLY A 201 -2.97 34.35 37.03
C GLY A 201 -4.36 34.84 36.60
N SER A 202 -5.48 34.37 37.16
CA SER A 202 -5.98 34.53 38.53
C SER A 202 -6.01 35.99 38.98
N TRP A 203 -7.15 36.65 38.76
CA TRP A 203 -7.45 37.97 39.28
C TRP A 203 -8.38 37.80 40.49
N THR A 204 -7.84 38.13 41.66
CA THR A 204 -8.60 38.21 42.91
C THR A 204 -8.97 39.66 43.15
N TRP A 205 -10.24 39.93 43.43
CA TRP A 205 -10.69 41.21 44.00
C TRP A 205 -11.35 40.93 45.34
N ARG A 206 -10.76 41.45 46.41
CA ARG A 206 -11.30 41.45 47.78
C ARG A 206 -12.22 42.67 47.97
N PRO A 207 -13.37 42.55 48.67
CA PRO A 207 -14.18 43.70 49.06
C PRO A 207 -13.76 44.25 50.43
N ARG A 208 -13.89 45.57 50.60
CA ARG A 208 -13.70 46.30 51.86
C ARG A 208 -15.07 46.59 52.48
N ALA A 209 -15.26 46.18 53.72
CA ALA A 209 -16.48 46.38 54.51
C ALA A 209 -16.56 47.82 55.05
N ALA A 210 -17.78 48.36 55.12
CA ALA A 210 -18.13 49.49 55.97
C ALA A 210 -19.54 49.26 56.53
N ALA A 211 -19.65 49.30 57.86
CA ALA A 211 -20.87 49.06 58.62
C ALA A 211 -21.31 50.34 59.35
N GLY A 212 -22.62 50.63 59.29
CA GLY A 212 -23.44 51.21 60.35
C GLY A 212 -23.38 52.73 60.64
N ARG A 213 -24.49 53.45 60.43
CA ARG A 213 -25.40 53.96 61.50
C ARG A 213 -26.45 54.96 60.99
N ASN A 214 -27.61 54.86 61.66
CA ASN A 214 -28.92 55.51 61.62
C ASN A 214 -29.01 57.04 61.42
N SER A 215 -30.11 57.48 60.77
CA SER A 215 -31.10 58.42 61.35
C SER A 215 -32.41 58.42 60.53
N GLU A 216 -33.55 58.25 61.20
CA GLU A 216 -34.93 58.38 60.69
C GLU A 216 -35.18 59.85 60.23
N ASN A 217 -36.18 60.22 59.40
CA ASN A 217 -37.62 60.04 59.64
C ASN A 217 -38.50 60.68 58.54
N ILE A 218 -39.81 60.36 58.58
CA ILE A 218 -41.00 61.16 58.17
C ILE A 218 -41.53 61.04 56.70
N PHE A 219 -42.74 60.47 56.55
CA PHE A 219 -43.56 60.16 55.34
C PHE A 219 -43.20 58.86 54.60
N SER A 220 -43.73 57.69 55.03
CA SER A 220 -45.00 57.07 54.57
C SER A 220 -45.04 56.92 53.03
N GLU A 221 -45.10 55.72 52.45
CA GLU A 221 -46.21 54.77 52.58
C GLU A 221 -45.82 53.38 52.05
N LYS A 222 -46.45 52.35 52.62
CA LYS A 222 -46.20 50.93 52.40
C LYS A 222 -46.67 50.50 50.99
N LEU A 223 -45.79 49.79 50.29
CA LEU A 223 -46.07 48.95 49.12
C LEU A 223 -47.26 47.99 49.38
N GLU A 224 -48.22 47.97 48.46
CA GLU A 224 -48.89 46.75 48.02
C GLU A 224 -48.47 46.53 46.57
N GLU A 225 -47.30 45.93 46.37
CA GLU A 225 -46.92 45.36 45.07
C GLU A 225 -46.59 43.87 45.23
N ALA A 226 -47.24 43.11 44.36
CA ALA A 226 -47.33 41.66 44.34
C ALA A 226 -46.00 40.93 44.57
N HIS A 227 -46.05 39.88 45.41
CA HIS A 227 -44.99 38.89 45.54
C HIS A 227 -44.72 38.20 44.18
N VAL A 228 -43.65 38.61 43.50
CA VAL A 228 -43.03 37.78 42.46
C VAL A 228 -41.99 36.88 43.13
N PRO A 229 -42.00 35.55 42.92
CA PRO A 229 -41.02 34.67 43.54
C PRO A 229 -39.61 34.98 43.06
N ALA A 230 -38.64 34.87 43.97
CA ALA A 230 -37.24 35.22 43.71
C ALA A 230 -36.65 34.41 42.53
N PRO A 231 -35.79 35.03 41.69
CA PRO A 231 -35.08 34.32 40.63
C PRO A 231 -34.25 33.17 41.19
N ARG A 232 -34.28 32.01 40.51
CA ARG A 232 -33.52 30.82 40.94
C ARG A 232 -32.01 31.08 40.87
N GLU A 233 -31.26 30.57 41.84
CA GLU A 233 -29.80 30.69 41.87
C GLU A 233 -29.13 30.00 40.67
N ALA A 234 -28.07 30.61 40.15
CA ALA A 234 -27.33 30.11 39.00
C ALA A 234 -26.42 28.94 39.42
N GLY A 235 -26.74 27.73 38.97
CA GLY A 235 -25.88 26.56 39.11
C GLY A 235 -24.88 26.44 37.96
N SER A 236 -23.58 26.28 38.26
CA SER A 236 -22.55 25.96 37.29
C SER A 236 -22.48 24.44 37.09
N ILE A 237 -22.71 23.96 35.87
CA ILE A 237 -22.59 22.55 35.52
C ILE A 237 -21.18 22.31 34.98
N GLU A 238 -20.42 21.44 35.64
CA GLU A 238 -19.15 20.97 35.08
C GLU A 238 -19.43 19.90 34.03
N VAL A 239 -19.26 20.27 32.76
CA VAL A 239 -19.39 19.36 31.62
C VAL A 239 -18.00 18.83 31.27
N SER A 240 -17.74 17.55 31.54
CA SER A 240 -16.53 16.87 31.08
C SER A 240 -16.78 16.24 29.71
N PHE A 241 -16.09 16.78 28.69
CA PHE A 241 -16.15 16.21 27.35
C PHE A 241 -15.26 14.99 27.26
N THR A 242 -15.79 13.91 26.69
CA THR A 242 -15.01 12.71 26.39
C THR A 242 -13.96 13.06 25.32
N PRO A 243 -12.66 12.82 25.56
CA PRO A 243 -11.63 13.12 24.57
C PRO A 243 -11.84 12.25 23.34
N ARG A 244 -12.15 12.88 22.19
CA ARG A 244 -12.40 12.19 20.93
C ARG A 244 -11.41 12.64 19.88
N ALA A 245 -10.91 11.69 19.07
CA ALA A 245 -9.96 11.96 18.00
C ALA A 245 -10.60 12.60 16.77
N PHE A 246 -11.91 12.44 16.58
CA PHE A 246 -12.67 12.94 15.44
C PHE A 246 -13.54 14.16 15.81
N PRO A 247 -13.64 15.19 14.95
CA PRO A 247 -14.44 16.39 15.18
C PRO A 247 -15.96 16.17 15.21
N THR A 248 -16.46 15.07 14.62
CA THR A 248 -17.90 14.77 14.51
C THR A 248 -18.50 14.49 15.89
N ALA A 249 -19.79 14.79 16.10
CA ALA A 249 -20.47 14.40 17.33
C ALA A 249 -20.87 12.91 17.31
N LEU A 250 -20.91 12.26 18.47
CA LEU A 250 -21.22 10.82 18.61
C LEU A 250 -22.57 10.42 18.00
N ARG A 251 -23.55 11.34 17.96
CA ARG A 251 -24.89 11.11 17.41
C ARG A 251 -24.89 10.82 15.90
N GLU A 252 -23.89 11.30 15.18
CA GLU A 252 -23.76 11.17 13.73
C GLU A 252 -22.64 10.17 13.34
N SER A 253 -21.99 9.57 14.33
CA SER A 253 -20.85 8.69 14.10
C SER A 253 -21.25 7.25 13.83
N GLN A 254 -20.67 6.68 12.77
CA GLN A 254 -20.52 5.24 12.63
C GLN A 254 -19.26 4.80 13.38
N ALA A 255 -19.36 4.59 14.70
CA ALA A 255 -18.22 4.28 15.56
C ALA A 255 -17.38 3.09 15.06
N ALA A 256 -18.03 2.07 14.50
CA ALA A 256 -17.34 0.92 13.89
C ALA A 256 -16.45 1.32 12.72
N TRP A 257 -16.90 2.27 11.88
CA TRP A 257 -16.15 2.73 10.71
C TRP A 257 -14.92 3.54 11.12
N GLU A 258 -15.03 4.34 12.17
CA GLU A 258 -13.91 5.10 12.73
C GLU A 258 -12.87 4.21 13.42
N GLU A 259 -13.32 3.18 14.16
CA GLU A 259 -12.43 2.18 14.75
C GLU A 259 -11.69 1.39 13.68
N GLU A 260 -12.38 0.98 12.61
CA GLU A 260 -11.75 0.35 11.45
C GLU A 260 -10.74 1.28 10.76
N TRP A 261 -11.05 2.57 10.65
CA TRP A 261 -10.15 3.56 10.07
C TRP A 261 -8.90 3.74 10.92
N LEU A 262 -9.04 3.90 12.24
CA LEU A 262 -7.92 3.97 13.17
C LEU A 262 -7.08 2.70 13.15
N HIS A 263 -7.72 1.54 13.07
CA HIS A 263 -7.04 0.26 12.97
C HIS A 263 -6.26 0.12 11.66
N LYS A 264 -6.84 0.53 10.52
CA LYS A 264 -6.18 0.56 9.21
C LYS A 264 -5.00 1.54 9.20
N GLN A 265 -5.15 2.72 9.79
CA GLN A 265 -4.08 3.71 9.89
C GLN A 265 -2.93 3.22 10.79
N ALA A 266 -3.25 2.62 11.94
CA ALA A 266 -2.26 2.01 12.82
C ALA A 266 -1.59 0.79 12.17
N GLN A 267 -2.30 0.00 11.37
CA GLN A 267 -1.72 -1.07 10.57
C GLN A 267 -0.75 -0.53 9.52
N ALA A 268 -1.14 0.51 8.77
CA ALA A 268 -0.27 1.15 7.78
C ALA A 268 0.98 1.75 8.44
N GLN A 269 0.84 2.45 9.57
CA GLN A 269 1.99 2.92 10.35
C GLN A 269 2.85 1.78 10.87
N LYS A 270 2.27 0.65 11.31
CA LYS A 270 3.05 -0.52 11.72
C LYS A 270 3.82 -1.14 10.57
N VAL A 271 3.28 -1.15 9.35
CA VAL A 271 3.99 -1.61 8.15
C VAL A 271 5.18 -0.70 7.85
N LEU A 272 4.96 0.62 7.85
CA LEU A 272 6.04 1.60 7.63
C LEU A 272 7.13 1.53 8.71
N ASN A 273 6.74 1.42 9.99
CA ASN A 273 7.69 1.28 11.09
C ASN A 273 8.35 -0.13 11.15
N ALA A 274 7.73 -1.16 10.56
CA ALA A 274 8.34 -2.49 10.44
C ALA A 274 9.43 -2.53 9.36
N ASP A 275 9.30 -1.71 8.31
CA ASP A 275 10.35 -1.46 7.32
C ASP A 275 11.50 -0.58 7.88
N ASP A 276 11.32 0.06 9.04
CA ASP A 276 12.35 0.84 9.74
C ASP A 276 13.25 0.01 10.67
N VAL A 277 13.09 -1.31 10.72
CA VAL A 277 14.06 -2.19 11.37
C VAL A 277 15.27 -2.35 10.43
N PRO A 278 16.50 -1.95 10.81
CA PRO A 278 17.67 -1.98 9.92
C PRO A 278 17.93 -3.35 9.25
N GLU A 279 17.53 -4.45 9.89
CA GLU A 279 17.66 -5.82 9.35
C GLU A 279 16.73 -6.12 8.16
N PHE A 280 15.69 -5.31 7.91
CA PHE A 280 14.73 -5.51 6.80
C PHE A 280 15.02 -4.66 5.56
N ARG A 281 15.80 -3.58 5.69
CA ARG A 281 16.09 -2.64 4.59
C ARG A 281 17.06 -3.22 3.54
N ASP A 282 17.87 -4.20 3.92
CA ASP A 282 18.90 -4.79 3.06
C ASP A 282 18.42 -6.04 2.29
N LEU A 283 17.17 -6.49 2.50
CA LEU A 283 16.62 -7.71 1.93
C LEU A 283 15.81 -7.45 0.63
N LYS A 284 16.07 -8.22 -0.43
CA LYS A 284 15.36 -8.12 -1.72
C LYS A 284 13.87 -8.47 -1.58
N GLU A 285 13.00 -7.96 -2.45
CA GLU A 285 11.54 -8.20 -2.39
C GLU A 285 11.13 -9.67 -2.36
N GLU A 286 11.92 -10.56 -2.98
CA GLU A 286 11.71 -12.02 -2.93
C GLU A 286 11.99 -12.61 -1.53
N GLU A 287 12.89 -12.00 -0.76
CA GLU A 287 13.28 -12.41 0.60
C GLU A 287 12.24 -12.01 1.67
N LYS A 288 11.24 -11.20 1.29
CA LYS A 288 10.10 -10.81 2.14
C LYS A 288 8.98 -11.86 2.15
N SER A 289 9.09 -12.94 1.37
CA SER A 289 8.11 -14.02 1.37
C SER A 289 8.27 -14.92 2.61
N PRO A 290 7.19 -15.22 3.35
CA PRO A 290 7.27 -16.04 4.57
C PRO A 290 7.74 -17.48 4.29
N GLU A 291 7.44 -18.00 3.10
CA GLU A 291 7.87 -19.33 2.66
C GLU A 291 9.36 -19.38 2.37
N TRP A 292 9.91 -18.33 1.78
CA TRP A 292 11.33 -18.21 1.49
C TRP A 292 12.16 -18.11 2.79
N LEU A 293 11.72 -17.30 3.75
CA LEU A 293 12.39 -17.19 5.05
C LEU A 293 12.32 -18.50 5.85
N LYS A 294 11.22 -19.25 5.74
CA LYS A 294 11.10 -20.61 6.29
C LYS A 294 12.14 -21.54 5.68
N GLU A 295 12.27 -21.55 4.36
CA GLU A 295 13.23 -22.41 3.66
C GLU A 295 14.68 -22.00 3.95
N LYS A 296 14.97 -20.70 4.04
CA LYS A 296 16.27 -20.18 4.47
C LYS A 296 16.60 -20.61 5.90
N GLY A 297 15.63 -20.52 6.82
CA GLY A 297 15.76 -21.03 8.18
C GLY A 297 16.04 -22.53 8.22
N ASN A 298 15.36 -23.32 7.39
CA ASN A 298 15.59 -24.76 7.28
C ASN A 298 17.00 -25.09 6.77
N LYS A 299 17.49 -24.34 5.76
CA LYS A 299 18.87 -24.48 5.23
C LYS A 299 19.90 -24.17 6.32
N LEU A 300 19.71 -23.07 7.06
CA LEU A 300 20.59 -22.67 8.16
C LEU A 300 20.59 -23.68 9.31
N PHE A 301 19.43 -24.28 9.60
CA PHE A 301 19.31 -25.36 10.58
C PHE A 301 20.05 -26.63 10.14
N ALA A 302 19.98 -26.99 8.86
CA ALA A 302 20.73 -28.11 8.29
C ALA A 302 22.25 -27.87 8.34
N THR A 303 22.70 -26.63 8.20
CA THR A 303 24.11 -26.24 8.36
C THR A 303 24.54 -26.04 9.82
N GLU A 304 23.73 -26.47 10.79
CA GLU A 304 23.95 -26.35 12.24
C GLU A 304 24.14 -24.91 12.77
N ASN A 305 23.84 -23.89 11.97
CA ASN A 305 23.89 -22.51 12.40
C ASN A 305 22.56 -22.09 13.03
N TYR A 306 22.36 -22.52 14.28
CA TYR A 306 21.09 -22.32 14.98
C TYR A 306 20.79 -20.85 15.31
N LEU A 307 21.81 -20.02 15.57
CA LEU A 307 21.62 -18.60 15.88
C LEU A 307 21.11 -17.81 14.67
N ALA A 308 21.71 -18.01 13.50
CA ALA A 308 21.23 -17.39 12.27
C ALA A 308 19.83 -17.90 11.87
N ALA A 309 19.55 -19.20 12.09
CA ALA A 309 18.23 -19.77 11.86
C ALA A 309 17.15 -19.13 12.76
N VAL A 310 17.45 -18.86 14.04
CA VAL A 310 16.53 -18.14 14.95
C VAL A 310 16.19 -16.74 14.43
N ASN A 311 17.17 -16.02 13.88
CA ASN A 311 16.93 -14.70 13.29
C ASN A 311 16.02 -14.81 12.06
N ALA A 312 16.32 -15.74 11.14
CA ALA A 312 15.49 -15.97 9.94
C ALA A 312 14.03 -16.34 10.30
N TYR A 313 13.82 -17.23 11.26
CA TYR A 313 12.47 -17.56 11.73
C TYR A 313 11.80 -16.39 12.46
N SER A 314 12.55 -15.57 13.19
CA SER A 314 11.99 -14.39 13.86
C SER A 314 11.52 -13.34 12.86
N LEU A 315 12.24 -13.14 11.75
CA LEU A 315 11.79 -12.31 10.64
C LEU A 315 10.54 -12.91 9.98
N ALA A 316 10.50 -14.23 9.75
CA ALA A 316 9.34 -14.91 9.19
C ALA A 316 8.08 -14.75 10.06
N ILE A 317 8.22 -14.83 11.39
CA ILE A 317 7.12 -14.65 12.36
C ILE A 317 6.60 -13.21 12.36
N ARG A 318 7.48 -12.21 12.18
CA ARG A 318 7.08 -10.79 12.08
C ARG A 318 6.18 -10.56 10.86
N LEU A 319 6.46 -11.23 9.74
CA LEU A 319 5.68 -11.14 8.51
C LEU A 319 4.39 -11.96 8.58
N ASN A 320 4.47 -13.20 9.08
CA ASN A 320 3.30 -14.07 9.22
C ASN A 320 3.28 -14.76 10.60
N ASN A 321 2.49 -14.18 11.50
CA ASN A 321 2.28 -14.70 12.86
C ASN A 321 1.23 -15.82 12.94
N LYS A 322 0.55 -16.15 11.84
CA LYS A 322 -0.54 -17.13 11.83
C LYS A 322 -0.06 -18.56 11.59
N LEU A 323 1.20 -18.75 11.14
CA LEU A 323 1.74 -20.07 10.79
C LEU A 323 2.42 -20.73 12.00
N PRO A 324 1.84 -21.80 12.58
CA PRO A 324 2.39 -22.41 13.81
C PRO A 324 3.74 -23.11 13.59
N LEU A 325 3.99 -23.59 12.37
CA LEU A 325 5.23 -24.27 11.98
C LEU A 325 6.47 -23.41 12.22
N LEU A 326 6.39 -22.09 12.05
CA LEU A 326 7.52 -21.19 12.28
C LEU A 326 7.92 -21.13 13.75
N TYR A 327 6.95 -21.13 14.67
CA TYR A 327 7.20 -21.16 16.12
C TYR A 327 7.83 -22.49 16.55
N LEU A 328 7.36 -23.61 16.00
CA LEU A 328 7.92 -24.93 16.30
C LEU A 328 9.37 -25.07 15.79
N ASN A 329 9.65 -24.58 14.57
CA ASN A 329 11.00 -24.62 14.02
C ASN A 329 11.96 -23.71 14.81
N ARG A 330 11.51 -22.54 15.28
CA ARG A 330 12.31 -21.68 16.17
C ARG A 330 12.52 -22.32 17.54
N ALA A 331 11.50 -22.99 18.10
CA ALA A 331 11.64 -23.76 19.33
C ALA A 331 12.67 -24.89 19.19
N ALA A 332 12.69 -25.60 18.05
CA ALA A 332 13.70 -26.62 17.76
C ALA A 332 15.12 -26.03 17.74
N CYS A 333 15.32 -24.84 17.15
CA CYS A 333 16.59 -24.12 17.23
C CYS A 333 16.97 -23.78 18.69
N HIS A 334 16.02 -23.32 19.49
CA HIS A 334 16.25 -23.00 20.90
C HIS A 334 16.59 -24.23 21.75
N LEU A 335 16.00 -25.39 21.46
CA LEU A 335 16.37 -26.65 22.08
C LEU A 335 17.83 -27.04 21.77
N LYS A 336 18.26 -26.88 20.52
CA LYS A 336 19.66 -27.12 20.11
C LYS A 336 20.64 -26.16 20.77
N LEU A 337 20.22 -24.92 21.01
CA LEU A 337 20.98 -23.91 21.75
C LEU A 337 20.88 -24.04 23.29
N ARG A 338 20.20 -25.07 23.81
CA ARG A 338 19.94 -25.30 25.24
C ARG A 338 19.17 -24.16 25.96
N ASN A 339 18.46 -23.33 25.19
CA ASN A 339 17.61 -22.27 25.69
C ASN A 339 16.20 -22.79 25.99
N LEU A 340 16.06 -23.56 27.07
CA LEU A 340 14.83 -24.27 27.41
C LEU A 340 13.64 -23.33 27.66
N HIS A 341 13.87 -22.19 28.33
CA HIS A 341 12.80 -21.22 28.62
C HIS A 341 12.16 -20.64 27.35
N LYS A 342 12.97 -20.23 26.38
CA LYS A 342 12.48 -19.68 25.09
C LYS A 342 11.80 -20.76 24.25
N ALA A 343 12.31 -21.99 24.29
CA ALA A 343 11.70 -23.12 23.58
C ALA A 343 10.29 -23.43 24.12
N ILE A 344 10.09 -23.39 25.44
CA ILE A 344 8.77 -23.60 26.07
C ILE A 344 7.80 -22.48 25.67
N GLU A 345 8.27 -21.22 25.69
CA GLU A 345 7.46 -20.07 25.30
C GLU A 345 6.99 -20.17 23.83
N ASP A 346 7.89 -20.51 22.92
CA ASP A 346 7.58 -20.67 21.50
C ASP A 346 6.68 -21.88 21.23
N SER A 347 6.91 -22.99 21.92
CA SER A 347 6.04 -24.17 21.83
C SER A 347 4.63 -23.85 22.33
N SER A 348 4.52 -23.08 23.42
CA SER A 348 3.24 -22.63 23.96
C SER A 348 2.52 -21.66 23.01
N LYS A 349 3.25 -20.75 22.38
CA LYS A 349 2.69 -19.84 21.35
C LYS A 349 2.24 -20.61 20.11
N GLY A 350 3.05 -21.56 19.63
CA GLY A 350 2.70 -22.45 18.52
C GLY A 350 1.44 -23.28 18.80
N TYR A 351 1.30 -23.81 20.02
CA TYR A 351 0.10 -24.53 20.43
C TYR A 351 -1.16 -23.64 20.48
N ARG A 352 -1.02 -22.39 20.95
CA ARG A 352 -2.14 -21.43 20.93
C ARG A 352 -2.56 -21.08 19.50
N THR A 353 -1.60 -20.88 18.59
CA THR A 353 -1.91 -20.55 17.19
C THR A 353 -2.52 -21.73 16.43
N THR A 354 -2.04 -22.96 16.64
CA THR A 354 -2.71 -24.17 16.08
C THR A 354 -4.13 -24.29 16.61
N LYS A 355 -4.34 -24.11 17.92
CA LYS A 355 -5.66 -24.18 18.55
C LYS A 355 -6.64 -23.15 17.97
N LEU A 356 -6.19 -21.93 17.71
CA LEU A 356 -7.01 -20.90 17.05
C LEU A 356 -7.31 -21.27 15.59
N HIS A 357 -6.34 -21.83 14.86
CA HIS A 357 -6.53 -22.25 13.48
C HIS A 357 -7.51 -23.44 13.37
N LEU A 358 -7.40 -24.40 14.29
CA LEU A 358 -8.33 -25.54 14.43
C LEU A 358 -9.72 -25.11 14.91
N GLY A 359 -9.83 -24.06 15.72
CA GLY A 359 -11.13 -23.51 16.14
C GLY A 359 -11.88 -22.77 15.02
N LEU A 360 -11.16 -22.24 14.03
CA LEU A 360 -11.72 -21.59 12.84
C LEU A 360 -12.18 -22.59 11.77
N ILE A 361 -11.58 -23.78 11.73
CA ILE A 361 -12.01 -24.89 10.88
C ILE A 361 -13.09 -25.65 11.66
N GLN A 362 -14.38 -25.41 11.35
CA GLN A 362 -15.47 -26.19 11.95
C GLN A 362 -15.14 -27.69 11.86
N PRO A 363 -15.25 -28.46 12.96
CA PRO A 363 -14.86 -29.86 12.95
C PRO A 363 -15.78 -30.62 11.98
N THR A 364 -15.24 -30.96 10.82
CA THR A 364 -15.94 -31.83 9.87
C THR A 364 -16.21 -33.18 10.55
N PRO A 365 -17.30 -33.88 10.20
CA PRO A 365 -17.64 -35.16 10.83
C PRO A 365 -16.49 -36.18 10.81
N LEU A 366 -15.68 -36.14 9.74
CA LEU A 366 -14.45 -36.91 9.57
C LEU A 366 -13.40 -36.65 10.66
N TYR A 367 -13.23 -35.40 11.09
CA TYR A 367 -12.28 -35.03 12.14
C TYR A 367 -12.70 -35.58 13.51
N LYS A 368 -14.00 -35.56 13.84
CA LYS A 368 -14.53 -36.19 15.07
C LYS A 368 -14.38 -37.72 15.07
N VAL A 369 -14.51 -38.36 13.91
CA VAL A 369 -14.31 -39.81 13.75
C VAL A 369 -12.83 -40.18 13.90
N MET A 370 -11.91 -39.36 13.37
CA MET A 370 -10.47 -39.59 13.55
C MET A 370 -10.02 -39.39 14.99
N LEU A 371 -10.52 -38.37 15.71
CA LEU A 371 -10.20 -38.18 17.13
C LEU A 371 -10.64 -39.36 18.00
N ARG A 372 -11.85 -39.90 17.78
CA ARG A 372 -12.34 -41.09 18.51
C ARG A 372 -11.52 -42.35 18.21
N ARG A 373 -10.95 -42.45 17.00
CA ARG A 373 -10.20 -43.64 16.57
C ARG A 373 -8.74 -43.62 17.00
N PHE A 374 -8.15 -42.44 17.22
CA PHE A 374 -6.76 -42.28 17.61
C PHE A 374 -6.54 -41.82 19.07
N GLY A 375 -7.61 -41.59 19.85
CA GLY A 375 -7.54 -41.51 21.31
C GLY A 375 -6.59 -40.44 21.85
N MET A 376 -6.82 -39.17 21.47
CA MET A 376 -6.30 -38.01 22.21
C MET A 376 -7.41 -37.28 22.95
#